data_AF-M6JCR5-F1
#
_entry.id   AF-M6JCR5-F1
#
_cell.length_a   1.000
_cell.length_b   1.000
_cell.length_c   1.000
_cell.angle_alpha   90.00
_cell.angle_beta   90.00
_cell.angle_gamma   90.00
#
_symmetry.space_group_name_H-M   'P 1'
#
loop_
_entity.id
_entity.type
_entity.pdbx_description
1 polymer ?
#
loop_
_entity_poly.entity_id
_entity_poly.type
_entity_poly.pdbx_seq_one_letter_code
_entity_poly.pdbx_strand_id
1 'polypeptide(L)'
;MNYILEKSNKRVVWINPDPNQLTGVEAWGEFNPSIHEIVYALHYNPQIGETFRAKIVEGVAQNFEPRKVYNKITGVGRVLFSWDDKIDSETETDIEPLKDEKGSLLPHQLYTEADGWIVDVHQKRDSLINLVNSICGSKITSGFVSTALGETHFYSSDRDDQLNLRDLVLLGAPVLYKCADRDGVRKYRNHTAEQIKRVFVDGVARRTFLLQNCASLKAMIRSRRCR
;
A
#
# COMPACT_ATOMS: atom_id res chain seq x y z
N MET A 1 -4.30 43.99 3.88
CA MET A 1 -5.56 44.43 4.53
C MET A 1 -5.37 44.35 6.02
N ASN A 2 -6.06 45.20 6.77
CA ASN A 2 -6.07 45.17 8.23
C ASN A 2 -7.40 44.59 8.72
N TYR A 3 -7.35 43.83 9.79
CA TYR A 3 -8.50 43.18 10.40
C TYR A 3 -8.58 43.61 11.85
N ILE A 4 -9.77 43.92 12.34
CA ILE A 4 -10.02 44.08 13.77
C ILE A 4 -10.64 42.79 14.26
N LEU A 5 -9.99 42.19 15.24
CA LEU A 5 -10.42 40.94 15.84
C LEU A 5 -10.87 41.16 17.27
N GLU A 6 -11.90 40.45 17.68
CA GLU A 6 -12.26 40.30 19.09
C GLU A 6 -11.23 39.37 19.76
N LYS A 7 -10.52 39.86 20.78
CA LYS A 7 -9.41 39.14 21.45
C LYS A 7 -9.85 37.80 22.06
N SER A 8 -11.10 37.70 22.50
CA SER A 8 -11.63 36.53 23.20
C SER A 8 -11.79 35.30 22.32
N ASN A 9 -12.11 35.48 21.03
CA ASN A 9 -12.46 34.40 20.11
C ASN A 9 -11.86 34.54 18.71
N LYS A 10 -11.05 35.58 18.47
CA LYS A 10 -10.42 35.92 17.19
C LYS A 10 -11.41 36.13 16.05
N ARG A 11 -12.67 36.48 16.34
CA ARG A 11 -13.67 36.76 15.31
C ARG A 11 -13.38 38.10 14.64
N VAL A 12 -13.44 38.13 13.32
CA VAL A 12 -13.30 39.35 12.51
C VAL A 12 -14.54 40.22 12.74
N VAL A 13 -14.36 41.36 13.38
CA VAL A 13 -15.44 42.34 13.60
C VAL A 13 -15.42 43.46 12.58
N TRP A 14 -14.26 43.71 11.96
CA TRP A 14 -14.12 44.73 10.93
C TRP A 14 -12.91 44.48 10.01
N ILE A 15 -12.99 44.98 8.77
CA ILE A 15 -11.95 44.83 7.74
C ILE A 15 -11.65 46.21 7.15
N ASN A 16 -10.37 46.58 7.10
CA ASN A 16 -9.86 47.71 6.35
C ASN A 16 -9.07 47.23 5.12
N PRO A 17 -9.46 47.60 3.89
CA PRO A 17 -8.71 47.27 2.70
C PRO A 17 -7.38 48.06 2.56
N ASP A 18 -7.09 49.04 3.42
CA ASP A 18 -5.84 49.83 3.38
C ASP A 18 -4.60 48.90 3.33
N PRO A 19 -3.69 49.11 2.37
CA PRO A 19 -2.47 48.32 2.23
C PRO A 19 -1.44 48.60 3.32
N ASN A 20 -1.50 49.73 4.03
CA ASN A 20 -0.58 50.08 5.10
C ASN A 20 -1.02 49.44 6.42
N GLN A 21 -0.05 49.04 7.25
CA GLN A 21 -0.33 48.50 8.58
C GLN A 21 -0.90 49.60 9.49
N LEU A 22 -2.07 49.34 10.06
CA LEU A 22 -2.72 50.26 10.99
C LEU A 22 -2.37 49.95 12.44
N THR A 23 -2.37 50.99 13.26
CA THR A 23 -2.12 50.91 14.70
C THR A 23 -3.07 51.82 15.47
N GLY A 24 -3.49 51.41 16.66
CA GLY A 24 -4.21 52.28 17.60
C GLY A 24 -5.68 52.58 17.23
N VAL A 25 -6.27 53.51 17.99
CA VAL A 25 -7.70 53.89 17.94
C VAL A 25 -8.12 54.55 16.62
N GLU A 26 -7.17 55.03 15.82
CA GLU A 26 -7.45 55.67 14.52
C GLU A 26 -7.90 54.67 13.46
N ALA A 27 -7.80 53.36 13.73
CA ALA A 27 -8.20 52.32 12.79
C ALA A 27 -9.72 52.17 12.66
N TRP A 28 -10.50 52.43 13.72
CA TRP A 28 -11.96 52.28 13.75
C TRP A 28 -12.55 53.01 14.96
N GLY A 29 -13.65 53.76 14.76
CA GLY A 29 -14.24 54.61 15.82
C GLY A 29 -14.69 53.85 17.08
N GLU A 30 -15.03 52.56 16.95
CA GLU A 30 -15.42 51.69 18.07
C GLU A 30 -14.25 50.83 18.59
N PHE A 31 -13.01 51.14 18.18
CA PHE A 31 -11.85 50.37 18.59
C PHE A 31 -11.57 50.54 20.09
N ASN A 32 -11.94 49.51 20.84
CA ASN A 32 -11.55 49.37 22.23
C ASN A 32 -10.31 48.46 22.38
N PRO A 33 -9.12 48.99 22.74
CA PRO A 33 -7.89 48.20 22.87
C PRO A 33 -7.94 47.12 23.96
N SER A 34 -8.89 47.20 24.91
CA SER A 34 -9.05 46.17 25.93
C SER A 34 -9.65 44.87 25.38
N ILE A 35 -10.46 44.95 24.32
CA ILE A 35 -11.18 43.80 23.74
C ILE A 35 -10.84 43.53 22.27
N HIS A 36 -10.23 44.50 21.57
CA HIS A 36 -9.87 44.38 20.17
C HIS A 36 -8.35 44.36 19.96
N GLU A 37 -7.93 43.69 18.89
CA GLU A 37 -6.58 43.76 18.33
C GLU A 37 -6.65 44.02 16.83
N ILE A 38 -5.62 44.66 16.29
CA ILE A 38 -5.47 44.91 14.86
C ILE A 38 -4.46 43.91 14.32
N VAL A 39 -4.81 43.27 13.20
CA VAL A 39 -3.96 42.32 12.51
C VAL A 39 -3.82 42.72 11.06
N TYR A 40 -2.60 42.79 10.57
CA TYR A 40 -2.29 42.98 9.16
C TYR A 40 -2.13 41.63 8.45
N ALA A 41 -2.81 41.43 7.33
CA ALA A 41 -2.62 40.24 6.49
C ALA A 41 -2.52 40.60 5.00
N LEU A 42 -1.55 39.98 4.32
CA LEU A 42 -1.32 40.13 2.88
C LEU A 42 -1.99 39.02 2.05
N HIS A 43 -1.95 37.78 2.54
CA HIS A 43 -2.34 36.59 1.78
C HIS A 43 -3.42 35.76 2.47
N TYR A 44 -4.23 36.39 3.32
CA TYR A 44 -5.38 35.78 4.00
C TYR A 44 -6.54 36.78 4.03
N ASN A 45 -7.73 36.33 3.63
CA ASN A 45 -8.91 37.17 3.42
C ASN A 45 -10.20 36.61 4.07
N PRO A 46 -10.21 36.44 5.41
CA PRO A 46 -11.41 36.03 6.12
C PRO A 46 -12.49 37.11 6.08
N GLN A 47 -13.75 36.70 6.14
CA GLN A 47 -14.90 37.59 6.11
C GLN A 47 -15.31 38.05 7.51
N ILE A 48 -16.07 39.15 7.59
CA ILE A 48 -16.66 39.61 8.85
C ILE A 48 -17.53 38.50 9.45
N GLY A 49 -17.34 38.24 10.74
CA GLY A 49 -18.02 37.17 11.48
C GLY A 49 -17.26 35.84 11.48
N GLU A 50 -16.28 35.64 10.60
CA GLU A 50 -15.44 34.44 10.61
C GLU A 50 -14.38 34.50 11.71
N THR A 51 -13.92 33.33 12.15
CA THR A 51 -12.75 33.20 13.02
C THR A 51 -11.49 33.41 12.20
N PHE A 52 -10.63 34.34 12.62
CA PHE A 52 -9.32 34.56 12.03
C PHE A 52 -8.36 33.44 12.44
N ARG A 53 -7.93 32.61 11.47
CA ARG A 53 -7.17 31.37 11.75
C ARG A 53 -5.67 31.52 11.61
N ALA A 54 -5.19 32.52 10.87
CA ALA A 54 -3.76 32.66 10.64
C ALA A 54 -3.00 32.91 11.93
N LYS A 55 -1.81 32.30 12.03
CA LYS A 55 -0.87 32.61 13.10
C LYS A 55 -0.49 34.08 13.04
N ILE A 56 -0.52 34.77 14.17
CA ILE A 56 -0.19 36.20 14.27
C ILE A 56 1.14 36.33 15.01
N VAL A 57 2.09 37.07 14.43
CA VAL A 57 3.35 37.45 15.05
C VAL A 57 3.47 38.97 14.95
N GLU A 58 3.57 39.65 16.08
CA GLU A 58 3.71 41.13 16.14
C GLU A 58 2.64 41.89 15.35
N GLY A 59 1.39 41.41 15.42
CA GLY A 59 0.26 42.03 14.70
C GLY A 59 0.23 41.72 13.20
N VAL A 60 1.09 40.83 12.69
CA VAL A 60 1.12 40.41 11.28
C VAL A 60 0.77 38.94 11.15
N ALA A 61 -0.23 38.65 10.31
CA ALA A 61 -0.63 37.31 9.94
C ALA A 61 0.47 36.65 9.09
N GLN A 62 0.87 35.46 9.51
CA GLN A 62 1.86 34.65 8.82
C GLN A 62 1.23 33.96 7.60
N ASN A 63 2.06 33.71 6.60
CA ASN A 63 1.68 32.90 5.44
C ASN A 63 1.31 31.49 5.87
N PHE A 64 0.38 30.88 5.13
CA PHE A 64 0.07 29.48 5.30
C PHE A 64 1.19 28.64 4.67
N GLU A 65 1.73 27.70 5.44
CA GLU A 65 2.68 26.70 4.92
C GLU A 65 1.90 25.47 4.48
N PRO A 66 1.99 25.05 3.19
CA PRO A 66 1.30 23.87 2.70
C PRO A 66 1.64 22.63 3.53
N ARG A 67 0.62 21.91 3.97
CA ARG A 67 0.77 20.71 4.79
C ARG A 67 -0.04 19.55 4.23
N LYS A 68 0.50 18.34 4.33
CA LYS A 68 -0.18 17.13 3.90
C LYS A 68 -1.10 16.63 5.01
N VAL A 69 -2.26 16.14 4.60
CA VAL A 69 -3.16 15.35 5.43
C VAL A 69 -3.51 14.08 4.68
N TYR A 70 -3.78 13.00 5.41
CA TYR A 70 -3.95 11.67 4.89
C TYR A 70 -5.27 11.10 5.35
N ASN A 71 -6.01 10.50 4.42
CA ASN A 71 -7.22 9.78 4.75
C ASN A 71 -6.89 8.56 5.64
N LYS A 72 -7.51 8.45 6.82
CA LYS A 72 -7.24 7.42 7.84
C LYS A 72 -7.51 5.98 7.38
N ILE A 73 -8.28 5.80 6.30
CA ILE A 73 -8.63 4.48 5.76
C ILE A 73 -7.69 4.09 4.62
N THR A 74 -7.48 4.99 3.66
CA THR A 74 -6.77 4.68 2.41
C THR A 74 -5.30 5.07 2.44
N GLY A 75 -4.89 5.97 3.34
CA GLY A 75 -3.55 6.56 3.37
C GLY A 75 -3.28 7.54 2.22
N VAL A 76 -4.28 7.85 1.39
CA VAL A 76 -4.13 8.83 0.30
C VAL A 76 -3.99 10.23 0.90
N GLY A 77 -2.93 10.92 0.49
CA GLY A 77 -2.63 12.27 0.93
C GLY A 77 -3.21 13.35 0.03
N ARG A 78 -3.69 14.44 0.62
CA ARG A 78 -3.93 15.73 -0.06
C ARG A 78 -3.17 16.85 0.63
N VAL A 79 -3.06 17.98 -0.03
CA VAL A 79 -2.37 19.17 0.50
C VAL A 79 -3.41 20.21 0.88
N LEU A 80 -3.29 20.73 2.10
CA LEU A 80 -3.95 21.96 2.51
C LEU A 80 -3.11 23.12 1.96
N PHE A 81 -3.74 24.11 1.35
CA PHE A 81 -3.07 25.26 0.73
C PHE A 81 -3.40 26.59 1.41
N SER A 82 -4.41 26.62 2.28
CA SER A 82 -4.84 27.82 2.97
C SER A 82 -5.29 27.54 4.40
N TRP A 83 -5.43 28.61 5.19
CA TRP A 83 -5.98 28.57 6.54
C TRP A 83 -7.44 28.09 6.59
N ASP A 84 -8.16 28.15 5.46
CA ASP A 84 -9.56 27.72 5.35
C ASP A 84 -9.69 26.23 4.99
N ASP A 85 -8.62 25.62 4.49
CA ASP A 85 -8.54 24.18 4.25
C ASP A 85 -8.40 23.44 5.58
N LYS A 86 -9.52 22.86 6.05
CA LYS A 86 -9.56 22.13 7.31
C LYS A 86 -9.21 20.66 7.10
N ILE A 87 -8.56 20.11 8.10
CA ILE A 87 -8.50 18.66 8.28
C ILE A 87 -9.88 18.20 8.78
N ASP A 88 -10.41 17.16 8.18
CA ASP A 88 -11.56 16.44 8.74
C ASP A 88 -11.03 15.45 9.79
N SER A 89 -11.15 15.80 11.07
CA SER A 89 -10.62 14.95 12.15
C SER A 89 -11.27 13.57 12.24
N GLU A 90 -12.46 13.37 11.66
CA GLU A 90 -13.10 12.05 11.63
C GLU A 90 -12.45 11.14 10.60
N THR A 91 -12.01 11.68 9.47
CA THR A 91 -11.57 10.89 8.31
C THR A 91 -10.10 11.09 7.93
N GLU A 92 -9.41 12.08 8.52
CA GLU A 92 -8.06 12.51 8.14
C GLU A 92 -7.11 12.72 9.33
N THR A 93 -5.83 12.50 9.08
CA THR A 93 -4.72 12.72 10.02
C THR A 93 -3.59 13.49 9.34
N ASP A 94 -2.80 14.26 10.09
CA ASP A 94 -1.54 14.85 9.63
C ASP A 94 -0.34 13.89 9.81
N ILE A 95 -0.57 12.72 10.41
CA ILE A 95 0.44 11.67 10.56
C ILE A 95 0.60 10.94 9.22
N GLU A 96 1.83 10.99 8.68
CA GLU A 96 2.16 10.33 7.43
C GLU A 96 2.11 8.79 7.54
N PRO A 97 1.47 8.09 6.57
CA PRO A 97 1.47 6.64 6.51
C PRO A 97 2.87 6.03 6.45
N LEU A 98 2.99 4.80 6.95
CA LEU A 98 4.25 4.07 6.95
C LEU A 98 4.70 3.78 5.51
N LYS A 99 6.00 3.97 5.27
CA LYS A 99 6.66 3.71 4.00
C LYS A 99 7.81 2.72 4.16
N ASP A 100 8.14 2.03 3.08
CA ASP A 100 9.36 1.24 2.99
C ASP A 100 10.60 2.12 2.75
N GLU A 101 11.78 1.49 2.70
CA GLU A 101 13.06 2.15 2.43
C GLU A 101 13.12 2.88 1.08
N LYS A 102 12.19 2.56 0.16
CA LYS A 102 12.09 3.18 -1.17
C LYS A 102 11.03 4.30 -1.20
N GLY A 103 10.44 4.63 -0.04
CA GLY A 103 9.39 5.64 0.09
C GLY A 103 8.01 5.18 -0.39
N SER A 104 7.82 3.89 -0.68
CA SER A 104 6.51 3.34 -1.08
C SER A 104 5.68 2.98 0.14
N LEU A 105 4.36 3.21 0.08
CA LEU A 105 3.45 2.91 1.18
C LEU A 105 3.49 1.43 1.58
N LEU A 106 3.58 1.16 2.88
CA LEU A 106 3.46 -0.20 3.39
C LEU A 106 2.03 -0.71 3.17
N PRO A 107 1.85 -1.92 2.62
CA PRO A 107 0.53 -2.50 2.46
C PRO A 107 -0.01 -3.01 3.81
N HIS A 108 -1.35 -3.07 3.91
CA HIS A 108 -2.06 -3.54 5.11
C HIS A 108 -1.73 -2.72 6.35
N GLN A 109 -1.70 -1.40 6.23
CA GLN A 109 -1.62 -0.51 7.40
C GLN A 109 -3.00 0.01 7.80
N LEU A 110 -3.18 0.28 9.08
CA LEU A 110 -4.38 0.82 9.69
C LEU A 110 -4.00 2.04 10.53
N TYR A 111 -4.87 3.03 10.58
CA TYR A 111 -4.69 4.17 11.48
C TYR A 111 -5.41 3.92 12.81
N THR A 112 -4.74 4.19 13.93
CA THR A 112 -5.32 4.25 15.27
C THR A 112 -5.05 5.60 15.89
N GLU A 113 -5.96 6.10 16.73
CA GLU A 113 -5.76 7.38 17.42
C GLU A 113 -4.61 7.33 18.45
N ALA A 114 -4.28 6.13 18.96
CA ALA A 114 -3.24 5.96 19.97
C ALA A 114 -1.82 5.88 19.37
N ASP A 115 -1.66 5.14 18.27
CA ASP A 115 -0.35 4.76 17.71
C ASP A 115 -0.12 5.31 16.30
N GLY A 116 -1.11 6.00 15.72
CA GLY A 116 -1.07 6.43 14.33
C GLY A 116 -1.14 5.25 13.37
N TRP A 117 -0.30 5.25 12.34
CA TRP A 117 -0.27 4.16 11.36
C TRP A 117 0.48 2.94 11.88
N ILE A 118 -0.21 1.81 11.94
CA ILE A 118 0.35 0.51 12.32
C ILE A 118 0.13 -0.51 11.20
N VAL A 119 1.01 -1.51 11.08
CA VAL A 119 0.80 -2.62 10.14
C VAL A 119 -0.17 -3.62 10.76
N ASP A 120 -1.25 -3.92 10.04
CA ASP A 120 -2.13 -5.06 10.32
C ASP A 120 -1.36 -6.35 10.03
N VAL A 121 -0.74 -6.89 11.08
CA VAL A 121 0.05 -8.12 10.99
C VAL A 121 -0.80 -9.33 10.61
N HIS A 122 -2.11 -9.33 10.90
CA HIS A 122 -3.00 -10.42 10.49
C HIS A 122 -3.19 -10.42 8.98
N GLN A 123 -3.62 -9.28 8.41
CA GLN A 123 -3.76 -9.15 6.96
C GLN A 123 -2.43 -9.35 6.22
N LYS A 124 -1.33 -8.82 6.77
CA LYS A 124 0.01 -9.02 6.19
C LYS A 124 0.40 -10.50 6.18
N ARG A 125 0.11 -11.24 7.25
CA ARG A 125 0.38 -12.68 7.34
C ARG A 125 -0.44 -13.45 6.31
N ASP A 126 -1.72 -13.13 6.18
CA ASP A 126 -2.63 -13.80 5.26
C ASP A 126 -2.26 -13.54 3.79
N SER A 127 -1.88 -12.31 3.45
CA SER A 127 -1.42 -11.98 2.10
C SER A 127 -0.13 -12.72 1.73
N LEU A 128 0.81 -12.85 2.68
CA LEU A 128 2.02 -13.65 2.47
C LEU A 128 1.73 -15.14 2.31
N ILE A 129 0.81 -15.71 3.09
CA ILE A 129 0.40 -17.12 2.95
C ILE A 129 -0.24 -17.36 1.58
N ASN A 130 -1.11 -16.45 1.13
CA ASN A 130 -1.75 -16.53 -0.19
C ASN A 130 -0.73 -16.43 -1.32
N LEU A 131 0.26 -15.54 -1.20
CA LEU A 131 1.37 -15.44 -2.15
C LEU A 131 2.16 -16.75 -2.24
N VAL A 132 2.50 -17.36 -1.10
CA VAL A 132 3.20 -18.66 -1.07
C VAL A 132 2.37 -19.76 -1.74
N ASN A 133 1.06 -19.83 -1.47
CA ASN A 133 0.17 -20.80 -2.12
C ASN A 133 0.13 -20.59 -3.64
N SER A 134 0.00 -19.35 -4.09
CA SER A 134 -0.03 -18.98 -5.51
C SER A 134 1.26 -19.38 -6.23
N ILE A 135 2.42 -19.04 -5.65
CA ILE A 135 3.73 -19.40 -6.19
C ILE A 135 3.92 -20.92 -6.23
N CYS A 136 3.49 -21.63 -5.18
CA CYS A 136 3.56 -23.08 -5.13
C CYS A 136 2.71 -23.72 -6.24
N GLY A 137 1.45 -23.28 -6.40
CA GLY A 137 0.56 -23.74 -7.46
C GLY A 137 1.16 -23.50 -8.85
N SER A 138 1.65 -22.28 -9.12
CA SER A 138 2.30 -21.94 -10.38
C SER A 138 3.55 -22.80 -10.65
N LYS A 139 4.39 -23.07 -9.66
CA LYS A 139 5.57 -23.93 -9.83
C LYS A 139 5.23 -25.41 -10.04
N ILE A 140 4.10 -25.89 -9.50
CA ILE A 140 3.63 -27.26 -9.74
C ILE A 140 3.18 -27.40 -11.19
N THR A 141 2.42 -26.41 -11.71
CA THR A 141 1.88 -26.46 -13.07
C THR A 141 2.86 -26.03 -14.14
N SER A 142 3.96 -25.38 -13.77
CA SER A 142 4.96 -24.89 -14.74
C SER A 142 5.73 -25.99 -15.45
N GLY A 143 5.54 -27.27 -15.11
CA GLY A 143 6.29 -28.37 -15.71
C GLY A 143 7.50 -28.84 -14.90
N PHE A 144 8.12 -29.92 -15.36
CA PHE A 144 9.28 -30.52 -14.71
C PHE A 144 10.22 -31.17 -15.73
N VAL A 145 11.43 -31.47 -15.28
CA VAL A 145 12.47 -32.11 -16.08
C VAL A 145 12.59 -33.58 -15.67
N SER A 146 12.78 -34.47 -16.64
CA SER A 146 13.15 -35.87 -16.42
C SER A 146 14.19 -36.31 -17.45
N THR A 147 15.04 -37.25 -17.06
CA THR A 147 16.06 -37.89 -17.91
C THR A 147 15.67 -39.29 -18.37
N ALA A 148 14.38 -39.66 -18.28
CA ALA A 148 13.89 -41.01 -18.59
C ALA A 148 14.25 -41.52 -20.00
N LEU A 149 14.37 -40.62 -20.98
CA LEU A 149 14.78 -40.97 -22.35
C LEU A 149 16.30 -41.07 -22.54
N GLY A 150 17.09 -41.04 -21.46
CA GLY A 150 18.56 -40.97 -21.50
C GLY A 150 19.11 -39.55 -21.56
N GLU A 151 18.27 -38.56 -21.86
CA GLU A 151 18.62 -37.15 -21.90
C GLU A 151 17.54 -36.29 -21.22
N THR A 152 17.95 -35.10 -20.77
CA THR A 152 17.07 -34.08 -20.20
C THR A 152 15.96 -33.69 -21.16
N HIS A 153 14.71 -33.94 -20.76
CA HIS A 153 13.52 -33.47 -21.43
C HIS A 153 12.61 -32.74 -20.44
N PHE A 154 11.87 -31.75 -20.93
CA PHE A 154 10.90 -31.00 -20.17
C PHE A 154 9.47 -31.48 -20.48
N TYR A 155 8.70 -31.70 -19.43
CA TYR A 155 7.32 -32.17 -19.49
C TYR A 155 6.40 -31.08 -18.94
N SER A 156 5.27 -30.86 -19.62
CA SER A 156 4.20 -30.04 -19.06
C SER A 156 3.59 -30.73 -17.84
N SER A 157 2.97 -29.95 -16.95
CA SER A 157 2.44 -30.47 -15.69
C SER A 157 1.20 -29.72 -15.25
N ASP A 158 0.38 -29.23 -16.20
CA ASP A 158 -0.95 -28.76 -15.83
C ASP A 158 -1.80 -29.93 -15.29
N ARG A 159 -3.05 -29.64 -14.91
CA ARG A 159 -3.92 -30.65 -14.30
C ARG A 159 -4.17 -31.84 -15.24
N ASP A 160 -4.36 -31.58 -16.52
CA ASP A 160 -4.69 -32.61 -17.50
C ASP A 160 -3.43 -33.41 -17.83
N ASP A 161 -2.27 -32.77 -17.97
CA ASP A 161 -0.98 -33.44 -18.12
C ASP A 161 -0.70 -34.41 -16.96
N GLN A 162 -0.98 -33.99 -15.72
CA GLN A 162 -0.77 -34.84 -14.54
C GLN A 162 -1.70 -36.06 -14.53
N LEU A 163 -2.96 -35.89 -14.94
CA LEU A 163 -3.92 -36.98 -15.06
C LEU A 163 -3.54 -37.93 -16.21
N ASN A 164 -3.26 -37.38 -17.39
CA ASN A 164 -2.84 -38.14 -18.56
C ASN A 164 -1.59 -38.95 -18.27
N LEU A 165 -0.58 -38.36 -17.62
CA LEU A 165 0.65 -39.08 -17.24
C LEU A 165 0.35 -40.25 -16.29
N ARG A 166 -0.55 -40.07 -15.33
CA ARG A 166 -0.98 -41.15 -14.42
C ARG A 166 -1.65 -42.29 -15.19
N ASP A 167 -2.52 -41.97 -16.13
CA ASP A 167 -3.26 -42.95 -16.93
C ASP A 167 -2.31 -43.73 -17.87
N LEU A 168 -1.33 -43.06 -18.46
CA LEU A 168 -0.29 -43.71 -19.29
C LEU A 168 0.60 -44.64 -18.47
N VAL A 169 0.88 -44.33 -17.21
CA VAL A 169 1.59 -45.25 -16.31
C VAL A 169 0.73 -46.47 -15.96
N LEU A 170 -0.58 -46.26 -15.72
CA LEU A 170 -1.51 -47.36 -15.42
C LEU A 170 -1.66 -48.32 -16.60
N LEU A 171 -1.61 -47.81 -17.83
CA LEU A 171 -1.65 -48.62 -19.05
C LEU A 171 -0.51 -49.66 -19.11
N GLY A 172 0.66 -49.36 -18.52
CA GLY A 172 1.76 -50.32 -18.41
C GLY A 172 2.39 -50.75 -19.74
N ALA A 173 2.19 -49.99 -20.82
CA ALA A 173 2.68 -50.29 -22.17
C ALA A 173 3.57 -49.15 -22.72
N PRO A 174 4.32 -49.38 -23.81
CA PRO A 174 4.99 -48.30 -24.52
C PRO A 174 3.99 -47.26 -25.05
N VAL A 175 4.32 -45.97 -24.93
CA VAL A 175 3.43 -44.86 -25.29
C VAL A 175 4.17 -43.73 -25.99
N LEU A 176 3.46 -43.00 -26.84
CA LEU A 176 3.90 -41.69 -27.32
C LEU A 176 3.49 -40.63 -26.30
N TYR A 177 4.47 -39.89 -25.77
CA TYR A 177 4.20 -38.79 -24.83
C TYR A 177 4.95 -37.52 -25.25
N LYS A 178 4.30 -36.37 -25.06
CA LYS A 178 4.79 -35.07 -25.53
C LYS A 178 5.77 -34.47 -24.53
N CYS A 179 6.98 -34.16 -24.99
CA CYS A 179 8.00 -33.50 -24.20
C CYS A 179 8.81 -32.51 -25.05
N ALA A 180 9.52 -31.57 -24.41
CA ALA A 180 10.47 -30.68 -25.07
C ALA A 180 11.89 -31.19 -24.85
N ASP A 181 12.72 -31.14 -25.89
CA ASP A 181 14.17 -31.38 -25.79
C ASP A 181 14.91 -30.11 -25.30
N ARG A 182 16.25 -30.15 -25.35
CA ARG A 182 17.13 -29.04 -24.93
C ARG A 182 16.93 -27.77 -25.75
N ASP A 183 16.49 -27.90 -27.00
CA ASP A 183 16.20 -26.77 -27.89
C ASP A 183 14.76 -26.24 -27.69
N GLY A 184 14.00 -26.82 -26.76
CA GLY A 184 12.62 -26.45 -26.47
C GLY A 184 11.61 -27.04 -27.46
N VAL A 185 12.03 -27.94 -28.37
CA VAL A 185 11.17 -28.48 -29.43
C VAL A 185 10.23 -29.55 -28.86
N ARG A 186 8.94 -29.21 -28.81
CA ARG A 186 7.87 -30.07 -28.28
C ARG A 186 7.36 -31.06 -29.32
N LYS A 187 7.62 -32.35 -29.11
CA LYS A 187 7.16 -33.45 -29.99
C LYS A 187 6.75 -34.66 -29.17
N TYR A 188 5.90 -35.51 -29.75
CA TYR A 188 5.61 -36.83 -29.20
C TYR A 188 6.82 -37.74 -29.41
N ARG A 189 7.32 -38.35 -28.33
CA ARG A 189 8.44 -39.31 -28.35
C ARG A 189 7.99 -40.62 -27.72
N ASN A 190 8.52 -41.73 -28.22
CA ASN A 190 8.22 -43.06 -27.70
C ASN A 190 8.88 -43.24 -26.33
N HIS A 191 8.11 -43.70 -25.36
CA HIS A 191 8.56 -44.07 -24.03
C HIS A 191 8.22 -45.54 -23.81
N THR A 192 9.16 -46.35 -23.34
CA THR A 192 8.83 -47.68 -22.79
C THR A 192 7.99 -47.53 -21.51
N ALA A 193 7.35 -48.62 -21.07
CA ALA A 193 6.59 -48.64 -19.82
C ALA A 193 7.42 -48.16 -18.61
N GLU A 194 8.70 -48.54 -18.54
CA GLU A 194 9.59 -48.09 -17.47
C GLU A 194 10.01 -46.63 -17.61
N GLN A 195 10.18 -46.13 -18.85
CA GLN A 195 10.51 -44.72 -19.08
C GLN A 195 9.35 -43.80 -18.67
N ILE A 196 8.11 -44.10 -19.07
CA ILE A 196 6.96 -43.27 -18.67
C ILE A 196 6.71 -43.33 -17.16
N LYS A 197 6.90 -44.50 -16.54
CA LYS A 197 6.88 -44.64 -15.07
C LYS A 197 7.96 -43.78 -14.42
N ARG A 198 9.16 -43.71 -15.00
CA ARG A 198 10.22 -42.82 -14.48
C ARG A 198 9.83 -41.34 -14.59
N VAL A 199 9.26 -40.90 -15.71
CA VAL A 199 8.73 -39.54 -15.88
C VAL A 199 7.71 -39.21 -14.78
N PHE A 200 6.77 -40.12 -14.50
CA PHE A 200 5.80 -39.94 -13.42
C PHE A 200 6.44 -39.85 -12.04
N VAL A 201 7.41 -40.72 -11.72
CA VAL A 201 8.13 -40.67 -10.44
C VAL A 201 8.87 -39.34 -10.27
N ASP A 202 9.56 -38.86 -11.29
CA ASP A 202 10.27 -37.58 -11.25
C ASP A 202 9.29 -36.40 -11.05
N GLY A 203 8.14 -36.41 -11.74
CA GLY A 203 7.08 -35.42 -11.58
C GLY A 203 6.46 -35.41 -10.18
N VAL A 204 6.16 -36.59 -9.62
CA VAL A 204 5.66 -36.74 -8.25
C VAL A 204 6.69 -36.26 -7.22
N ALA A 205 7.96 -36.63 -7.39
CA ALA A 205 9.05 -36.19 -6.51
C ALA A 205 9.17 -34.66 -6.50
N ARG A 206 9.15 -34.03 -7.69
CA ARG A 206 9.18 -32.58 -7.83
C ARG A 206 7.98 -31.90 -7.15
N ARG A 207 6.77 -32.41 -7.37
CA ARG A 207 5.54 -31.88 -6.76
C ARG A 207 5.58 -31.99 -5.23
N THR A 208 5.98 -33.14 -4.71
CA THR A 208 6.10 -33.36 -3.26
C THR A 208 7.10 -32.40 -2.62
N PHE A 209 8.27 -32.21 -3.23
CA PHE A 209 9.26 -31.24 -2.77
C PHE A 209 8.70 -29.81 -2.72
N LEU A 210 7.97 -29.38 -3.75
CA LEU A 210 7.33 -28.07 -3.79
C LEU A 210 6.27 -27.89 -2.69
N LEU A 211 5.46 -28.92 -2.44
CA LEU A 211 4.45 -28.92 -1.39
C LEU A 211 5.09 -28.86 0.01
N GLN A 212 6.17 -29.60 0.24
CA GLN A 212 6.92 -29.55 1.49
C GLN A 212 7.52 -28.17 1.76
N ASN A 213 8.14 -27.55 0.75
CA ASN A 213 8.67 -26.19 0.86
C ASN A 213 7.55 -25.17 1.14
N CYS A 214 6.41 -25.28 0.45
CA CYS A 214 5.24 -24.45 0.68
C CYS A 214 4.73 -24.59 2.13
N ALA A 215 4.63 -25.81 2.64
CA ALA A 215 4.23 -26.06 4.03
C ALA A 215 5.22 -25.43 5.02
N SER A 216 6.52 -25.60 4.79
CA SER A 216 7.58 -25.01 5.63
C SER A 216 7.54 -23.47 5.65
N LEU A 217 7.42 -22.84 4.47
CA LEU A 217 7.29 -21.38 4.36
C LEU A 217 6.06 -20.86 5.10
N LYS A 218 4.90 -21.51 4.95
CA LYS A 218 3.68 -21.14 5.66
C LYS A 218 3.83 -21.31 7.18
N ALA A 219 4.51 -22.36 7.63
CA ALA A 219 4.80 -22.55 9.05
C ALA A 219 5.68 -21.41 9.61
N MET A 220 6.73 -21.01 8.89
CA MET A 220 7.58 -19.88 9.28
C MET A 220 6.84 -18.54 9.33
N ILE A 221 5.93 -18.29 8.38
CA ILE A 221 5.11 -17.07 8.37
C ILE A 221 4.16 -17.05 9.58
N ARG A 222 3.59 -18.19 9.96
CA ARG A 222 2.70 -18.33 11.12
C ARG A 222 3.45 -18.24 12.44
N SER A 223 4.67 -18.78 12.51
CA SER A 223 5.45 -18.86 13.76
C SER A 223 6.17 -17.56 14.11
N ARG A 224 6.29 -16.60 13.18
CA ARG A 224 6.79 -15.26 13.50
C ARG A 224 5.80 -14.56 14.43
N ARG A 225 6.14 -14.55 15.72
CA ARG A 225 5.49 -13.70 16.72
C ARG A 225 5.73 -12.24 16.34
N CYS A 226 4.66 -11.45 16.44
CA CYS A 226 4.75 -10.00 16.43
C CYS A 226 5.68 -9.61 17.59
N ARG A 227 6.79 -8.93 17.28
CA ARG A 227 7.51 -8.11 18.26
C ARG A 227 7.07 -6.68 18.03
#